data_AF-A0A7Y4X968-F1
#
_entry.id   AF-A0A7Y4X968-F1
#
_cell.length_a   1.000
_cell.length_b   1.000
_cell.length_c   1.000
_cell.angle_alpha   90.00
_cell.angle_beta   90.00
_cell.angle_gamma   90.00
#
_symmetry.space_group_name_H-M   'P 1'
#
loop_
_entity.id
_entity.type
_entity.pdbx_description
1 polymer ?
#
loop_
_entity_poly.entity_id
_entity_poly.type
_entity_poly.pdbx_seq_one_letter_code
_entity_poly.pdbx_strand_id
1 'polypeptide(L)'
;MNKSKYLRGKRIAPTPITKDTTLVQLIETTFQAYNAARLREGAQLFADRMLGDDVTVGLTLTGALTPAGLGISAIIPLIEAGFVDWIISTGANLYHDTHFGIGLSLHQGNPQISDVVLREEGVVRIYDIFFDYDVLLSTDSFFREIIRAEEFQHEMSTAEFHWLCGKYIAERERVLGLTNQSVLSTAYRCGVPVYTSSPGDSSIGMNVAALELQGGKIRINPSTDVNETAAIVLNAKRSGGKSAIFICGGGSPKNFALQTEPQIQEVLGIEEKGHDMFLQVTDARPDTGGLSGATPSEAVSWGKIDPDQLPGTVVCYVDSTVALPLITAYALAKRAPRPLKRLYDKRGEMMNLLKSEYEKSERR
;
A
#
# COMPACT_ATOMS: atom_id res chain seq x y z
N MET A 1 -0.46 7.06 -51.41
CA MET A 1 -1.46 7.23 -50.33
C MET A 1 -0.74 7.72 -49.08
N ASN A 2 -1.13 8.88 -48.53
CA ASN A 2 -0.61 9.34 -47.25
C ASN A 2 -1.06 8.38 -46.15
N LYS A 3 -0.10 7.84 -45.38
CA LYS A 3 -0.40 6.97 -44.23
C LYS A 3 -1.33 7.72 -43.26
N SER A 4 -2.43 7.08 -42.85
CA SER A 4 -3.35 7.63 -41.86
C SER A 4 -2.60 8.05 -40.59
N LYS A 5 -2.93 9.23 -40.04
CA LYS A 5 -2.32 9.72 -38.78
C LYS A 5 -2.53 8.79 -37.59
N TYR A 6 -3.52 7.90 -37.68
CA TYR A 6 -3.82 6.89 -36.65
C TYR A 6 -2.92 5.63 -36.73
N LEU A 7 -2.19 5.42 -37.83
CA LEU A 7 -1.23 4.31 -38.00
C LEU A 7 0.22 4.71 -37.65
N ARG A 8 0.38 5.57 -36.64
CA ARG A 8 1.68 6.08 -36.15
C ARG A 8 2.22 5.31 -34.94
N GLY A 9 1.44 4.42 -34.34
CA GLY A 9 1.86 3.60 -33.21
C GLY A 9 2.99 2.63 -33.56
N LYS A 10 3.69 2.12 -32.54
CA LYS A 10 4.72 1.08 -32.70
C LYS A 10 4.11 -0.13 -33.40
N ARG A 11 4.76 -0.61 -34.46
CA ARG A 11 4.34 -1.83 -35.17
C ARG A 11 4.36 -3.00 -34.17
N ILE A 12 3.25 -3.74 -34.09
CA ILE A 12 3.19 -4.98 -33.31
C ILE A 12 3.96 -6.05 -34.08
N ALA A 13 5.22 -6.20 -33.71
CA ALA A 13 6.14 -7.21 -34.24
C ALA A 13 7.22 -7.46 -33.18
N PRO A 14 6.87 -8.07 -32.03
CA PRO A 14 7.83 -8.33 -30.97
C PRO A 14 8.90 -9.31 -31.42
N THR A 15 10.11 -9.18 -30.88
CA THR A 15 11.16 -10.19 -31.04
C THR A 15 10.73 -11.47 -30.31
N PRO A 16 10.98 -12.68 -30.86
CA PRO A 16 10.73 -13.92 -30.13
C PRO A 16 11.45 -13.95 -28.78
N ILE A 17 10.76 -14.46 -27.76
CA ILE A 17 11.33 -14.63 -26.41
C ILE A 17 12.41 -15.71 -26.49
N THR A 18 13.54 -15.46 -25.84
CA THR A 18 14.67 -16.38 -25.72
C THR A 18 15.02 -16.57 -24.24
N LYS A 19 15.89 -17.54 -23.93
CA LYS A 19 16.40 -17.76 -22.57
C LYS A 19 17.16 -16.55 -21.98
N ASP A 20 17.64 -15.67 -22.85
CA ASP A 20 18.42 -14.47 -22.48
C ASP A 20 17.54 -13.21 -22.39
N THR A 21 16.23 -13.33 -22.66
CA THR A 21 15.30 -12.20 -22.57
C THR A 21 15.10 -11.81 -21.11
N THR A 22 15.60 -10.63 -20.75
CA THR A 22 15.41 -10.05 -19.41
C THR A 22 13.96 -9.68 -19.15
N LEU A 23 13.56 -9.56 -17.88
CA LEU A 23 12.23 -9.08 -17.50
C LEU A 23 11.90 -7.72 -18.11
N VAL A 24 12.85 -6.77 -18.06
CA VAL A 24 12.67 -5.44 -18.64
C VAL A 24 12.40 -5.55 -20.15
N GLN A 25 13.16 -6.35 -20.88
CA GLN A 25 12.93 -6.57 -22.32
C GLN A 25 11.60 -7.26 -22.59
N LEU A 26 11.19 -8.22 -21.75
CA LEU A 26 9.90 -8.91 -21.87
C LEU A 26 8.74 -7.90 -21.76
N ILE A 27 8.77 -7.04 -20.75
CA ILE A 27 7.74 -6.01 -20.53
C ILE A 27 7.76 -4.97 -21.66
N GLU A 28 8.93 -4.48 -22.08
CA GLU A 28 9.05 -3.42 -23.09
C GLU A 28 8.69 -3.89 -24.52
N THR A 29 9.05 -5.13 -24.86
CA THR A 29 8.97 -5.62 -26.24
C THR A 29 7.81 -6.57 -26.49
N THR A 30 7.34 -7.34 -25.49
CA THR A 30 6.27 -8.33 -25.69
C THR A 30 4.90 -7.84 -25.25
N PHE A 31 4.81 -6.99 -24.22
CA PHE A 31 3.53 -6.53 -23.69
C PHE A 31 2.94 -5.40 -24.56
N GLN A 32 2.52 -5.73 -25.77
CA GLN A 32 2.18 -4.76 -26.83
C GLN A 32 0.72 -4.28 -26.83
N ALA A 33 -0.23 -5.06 -26.31
CA ALA A 33 -1.66 -4.72 -26.35
C ALA A 33 -2.44 -5.20 -25.10
N TYR A 34 -3.66 -4.69 -24.93
CA TYR A 34 -4.60 -5.05 -23.85
C TYR A 34 -4.01 -4.90 -22.44
N ASN A 35 -4.41 -5.73 -21.47
CA ASN A 35 -3.94 -5.63 -20.09
C ASN A 35 -2.43 -5.81 -19.95
N ALA A 36 -1.78 -6.54 -20.88
CA ALA A 36 -0.32 -6.60 -20.92
C ALA A 36 0.28 -5.22 -21.22
N ALA A 37 -0.22 -4.51 -22.25
CA ALA A 37 0.21 -3.13 -22.52
C ALA A 37 -0.06 -2.19 -21.34
N ARG A 38 -1.20 -2.35 -20.66
CA ARG A 38 -1.50 -1.58 -19.45
C ARG A 38 -0.51 -1.85 -18.33
N LEU A 39 -0.14 -3.11 -18.11
CA LEU A 39 0.89 -3.49 -17.14
C LEU A 39 2.26 -2.90 -17.50
N ARG A 40 2.66 -2.91 -18.78
CA ARG A 40 3.88 -2.23 -19.25
C ARG A 40 3.82 -0.73 -18.98
N GLU A 41 2.73 -0.08 -19.35
CA GLU A 41 2.52 1.35 -19.12
C GLU A 41 2.52 1.69 -17.62
N GLY A 42 2.01 0.80 -16.77
CA GLY A 42 2.06 0.94 -15.32
C GLY A 42 3.47 0.78 -14.76
N ALA A 43 4.23 -0.20 -15.25
CA ALA A 43 5.63 -0.38 -14.88
C ALA A 43 6.49 0.82 -15.30
N GLN A 44 6.26 1.37 -16.50
CA GLN A 44 6.88 2.60 -17.00
C GLN A 44 6.47 3.82 -16.18
N LEU A 45 5.18 4.00 -15.91
CA LEU A 45 4.68 5.10 -15.07
C LEU A 45 5.34 5.08 -13.70
N PHE A 46 5.40 3.90 -13.06
CA PHE A 46 6.02 3.75 -11.76
C PHE A 46 7.52 4.08 -11.84
N ALA A 47 8.29 3.38 -12.66
CA ALA A 47 9.74 3.53 -12.71
C ALA A 47 10.22 4.89 -13.25
N ASP A 48 9.59 5.39 -14.31
CA ASP A 48 10.10 6.54 -15.07
C ASP A 48 9.53 7.87 -14.55
N ARG A 49 8.38 7.85 -13.85
CA ARG A 49 7.74 9.07 -13.33
C ARG A 49 7.52 9.06 -11.82
N MET A 50 6.86 8.04 -11.27
CA MET A 50 6.53 8.03 -9.82
C MET A 50 7.79 7.93 -8.95
N LEU A 51 8.87 7.33 -9.45
CA LEU A 51 10.16 7.25 -8.76
C LEU A 51 11.09 8.43 -9.06
N GLY A 52 10.56 9.59 -9.46
CA GLY A 52 11.30 10.85 -9.51
C GLY A 52 11.73 11.32 -8.11
N ASP A 53 12.82 12.07 -8.00
CA ASP A 53 13.38 12.50 -6.71
C ASP A 53 12.47 13.48 -5.96
N ASP A 54 11.63 14.22 -6.69
CA ASP A 54 10.65 15.19 -6.19
C ASP A 54 9.29 14.56 -5.85
N VAL A 55 9.12 13.25 -6.02
CA VAL A 55 7.83 12.57 -5.87
C VAL A 55 7.75 11.84 -4.55
N THR A 56 6.64 12.03 -3.83
CA THR A 56 6.26 11.28 -2.63
C THR A 56 5.24 10.21 -3.00
N VAL A 57 5.59 8.94 -2.81
CA VAL A 57 4.84 7.78 -3.29
C VAL A 57 4.11 7.09 -2.14
N GLY A 58 2.78 7.08 -2.21
CA GLY A 58 1.93 6.25 -1.35
C GLY A 58 1.63 4.89 -1.98
N LEU A 59 1.56 3.85 -1.16
CA LEU A 59 1.15 2.50 -1.58
C LEU A 59 -0.13 2.09 -0.83
N THR A 60 -1.14 1.58 -1.53
CA THR A 60 -2.33 1.01 -0.90
C THR A 60 -2.41 -0.50 -1.09
N LEU A 61 -2.75 -1.24 -0.03
CA LEU A 61 -2.78 -2.70 -0.03
C LEU A 61 -4.16 -3.22 0.40
N THR A 62 -4.83 -3.93 -0.51
CA THR A 62 -6.11 -4.60 -0.28
C THR A 62 -6.07 -6.04 -0.80
N GLY A 63 -6.89 -6.92 -0.22
CA GLY A 63 -6.86 -8.36 -0.48
C GLY A 63 -5.88 -9.09 0.43
N ALA A 64 -5.61 -10.36 0.15
CA ALA A 64 -4.72 -11.21 0.93
C ALA A 64 -3.30 -11.22 0.33
N LEU A 65 -2.62 -10.07 0.34
CA LEU A 65 -1.34 -9.89 -0.36
C LEU A 65 -0.15 -10.37 0.47
N THR A 66 -0.08 -9.96 1.74
CA THR A 66 1.00 -10.38 2.64
C THR A 66 1.00 -11.88 2.95
N PRO A 67 -0.14 -12.58 3.19
CA PRO A 67 -0.12 -14.03 3.37
C PRO A 67 0.30 -14.77 2.09
N ALA A 68 0.10 -14.18 0.90
CA ALA A 68 0.61 -14.70 -0.37
C ALA A 68 2.12 -14.45 -0.57
N GLY A 69 2.82 -13.90 0.43
CA GLY A 69 4.26 -13.65 0.37
C GLY A 69 4.66 -12.37 -0.39
N LEU A 70 3.71 -11.50 -0.76
CA LEU A 70 4.03 -10.23 -1.46
C LEU A 70 4.67 -9.19 -0.53
N GLY A 71 4.50 -9.33 0.79
CA GLY A 71 5.23 -8.56 1.78
C GLY A 71 6.74 -8.70 1.58
N ILE A 72 7.21 -9.94 1.65
CA ILE A 72 8.63 -10.31 1.52
C ILE A 72 9.13 -10.12 0.09
N SER A 73 8.38 -10.60 -0.90
CA SER A 73 8.87 -10.67 -2.29
C SER A 73 8.82 -9.34 -3.06
N ALA A 74 8.00 -8.38 -2.61
CA ALA A 74 7.80 -7.14 -3.36
C ALA A 74 7.77 -5.88 -2.48
N ILE A 75 6.92 -5.84 -1.45
CA ILE A 75 6.70 -4.62 -0.66
C ILE A 75 7.94 -4.21 0.12
N ILE A 76 8.61 -5.14 0.80
CA ILE A 76 9.84 -4.87 1.56
C ILE A 76 10.95 -4.32 0.64
N PRO A 77 11.29 -4.94 -0.50
CA PRO A 77 12.25 -4.37 -1.44
C PRO A 77 11.91 -2.95 -1.92
N LEU A 78 10.63 -2.64 -2.13
CA LEU A 78 10.20 -1.29 -2.50
C LEU A 78 10.40 -0.28 -1.37
N ILE A 79 10.15 -0.66 -0.12
CA ILE A 79 10.39 0.19 1.05
C ILE A 79 11.89 0.44 1.20
N GLU A 80 12.72 -0.61 1.16
CA GLU A 80 14.17 -0.51 1.34
C GLU A 80 14.84 0.32 0.24
N ALA A 81 14.32 0.24 -1.00
CA ALA A 81 14.79 1.06 -2.12
C ALA A 81 14.32 2.53 -2.04
N GLY A 82 13.52 2.91 -1.04
CA GLY A 82 12.92 4.23 -0.94
C GLY A 82 11.93 4.52 -2.08
N PHE A 83 11.29 3.49 -2.63
CA PHE A 83 10.30 3.61 -3.71
C PHE A 83 8.88 3.79 -3.19
N VAL A 84 8.66 3.50 -1.90
CA VAL A 84 7.39 3.72 -1.18
C VAL A 84 7.69 4.55 0.06
N ASP A 85 6.99 5.67 0.20
CA ASP A 85 7.24 6.66 1.25
C ASP A 85 6.21 6.58 2.40
N TRP A 86 5.01 6.06 2.12
CA TRP A 86 3.93 5.81 3.11
C TRP A 86 2.95 4.74 2.60
N ILE A 87 2.26 4.06 3.52
CA ILE A 87 1.39 2.92 3.19
C ILE A 87 0.01 3.09 3.83
N ILE A 88 -1.04 2.72 3.10
CA ILE A 88 -2.36 2.43 3.67
C ILE A 88 -2.71 0.97 3.39
N SER A 89 -2.99 0.18 4.42
CA SER A 89 -3.27 -1.24 4.28
C SER A 89 -4.54 -1.61 5.03
N THR A 90 -5.24 -2.66 4.59
CA THR A 90 -6.18 -3.36 5.48
C THR A 90 -5.44 -3.91 6.70
N GLY A 91 -6.11 -3.96 7.85
CA GLY A 91 -5.53 -4.56 9.05
C GLY A 91 -5.23 -6.04 8.87
N ALA A 92 -5.99 -6.74 8.01
CA ALA A 92 -5.73 -8.14 7.66
C ALA A 92 -4.34 -8.35 7.04
N ASN A 93 -3.91 -7.50 6.10
CA ASN A 93 -2.56 -7.62 5.53
C ASN A 93 -1.49 -7.40 6.61
N LEU A 94 -1.67 -6.44 7.52
CA LEU A 94 -0.70 -6.15 8.58
C LEU A 94 -0.65 -7.26 9.64
N TYR A 95 -1.80 -7.84 9.97
CA TYR A 95 -1.89 -9.02 10.82
C TYR A 95 -1.22 -10.23 10.17
N HIS A 96 -1.53 -10.48 8.90
CA HIS A 96 -0.98 -11.64 8.21
C HIS A 96 0.52 -11.53 7.93
N ASP A 97 1.02 -10.32 7.72
CA ASP A 97 2.45 -10.00 7.66
C ASP A 97 3.20 -10.37 8.96
N THR A 98 2.54 -10.16 10.10
CA THR A 98 3.16 -10.39 11.41
C THR A 98 3.51 -11.86 11.64
N HIS A 99 2.75 -12.82 11.07
CA HIS A 99 3.08 -14.25 11.17
C HIS A 99 4.54 -14.52 10.79
N PHE A 100 4.98 -14.00 9.64
CA PHE A 100 6.34 -14.19 9.15
C PHE A 100 7.36 -13.50 10.05
N GLY A 101 7.07 -12.27 10.49
CA GLY A 101 7.95 -11.49 11.38
C GLY A 101 8.18 -12.11 12.76
N ILE A 102 7.24 -12.92 13.25
CA ILE A 102 7.36 -13.62 14.55
C ILE A 102 7.76 -15.10 14.40
N GLY A 103 8.16 -15.52 13.20
CA GLY A 103 8.71 -16.84 12.91
C GLY A 103 7.68 -17.95 12.68
N LEU A 104 6.43 -17.59 12.37
CA LEU A 104 5.38 -18.54 12.00
C LEU A 104 5.32 -18.70 10.48
N SER A 105 4.80 -19.85 10.03
CA SER A 105 4.77 -20.21 8.61
C SER A 105 3.35 -20.37 8.09
N LEU A 106 3.18 -19.94 6.84
CA LEU A 106 2.02 -20.22 6.00
C LEU A 106 2.50 -21.09 4.84
N HIS A 107 1.61 -21.92 4.30
CA HIS A 107 1.93 -22.92 3.30
C HIS A 107 1.00 -22.80 2.09
N GLN A 108 1.51 -23.12 0.91
CA GLN A 108 0.66 -23.26 -0.27
C GLN A 108 -0.31 -24.44 -0.04
N GLY A 109 -1.60 -24.16 -0.21
CA GLY A 109 -2.70 -25.10 -0.12
C GLY A 109 -3.33 -25.40 -1.47
N ASN A 110 -4.37 -26.24 -1.45
CA ASN A 110 -5.21 -26.52 -2.61
C ASN A 110 -6.62 -25.98 -2.35
N PRO A 111 -7.13 -25.04 -3.15
CA PRO A 111 -8.43 -24.39 -2.89
C PRO A 111 -9.63 -25.34 -3.00
N GLN A 112 -9.43 -26.57 -3.51
CA GLN A 112 -10.47 -27.60 -3.66
C GLN A 112 -10.60 -28.52 -2.44
N ILE A 113 -9.73 -28.40 -1.43
CA ILE A 113 -9.84 -29.21 -0.21
C ILE A 113 -11.07 -28.74 0.61
N SER A 114 -11.79 -29.71 1.20
CA SER A 114 -12.98 -29.46 2.01
C SER A 114 -12.66 -28.69 3.28
N ASP A 115 -13.39 -27.60 3.52
CA ASP A 115 -13.27 -26.81 4.76
C ASP A 115 -13.64 -27.61 6.01
N VAL A 116 -14.47 -28.66 5.90
CA VAL A 116 -14.80 -29.54 7.02
C VAL A 116 -13.57 -30.32 7.48
N VAL A 117 -12.84 -30.90 6.51
CA VAL A 117 -11.60 -31.64 6.79
C VAL A 117 -10.54 -30.70 7.35
N LEU A 118 -10.35 -29.52 6.73
CA LEU A 118 -9.42 -28.52 7.24
C LEU A 118 -9.76 -28.12 8.69
N ARG A 119 -11.04 -27.93 9.00
CA ARG A 119 -11.47 -27.58 10.36
C ARG A 119 -11.21 -28.71 11.37
N GLU A 120 -11.46 -29.96 10.99
CA GLU A 120 -11.18 -31.14 11.82
C GLU A 120 -9.68 -31.30 12.11
N GLU A 121 -8.83 -30.96 11.14
CA GLU A 121 -7.37 -31.00 11.27
C GLU A 121 -6.77 -29.73 11.91
N GLY A 122 -7.60 -28.75 12.29
CA GLY A 122 -7.11 -27.49 12.86
C GLY A 122 -6.40 -26.59 11.86
N VAL A 123 -6.65 -26.74 10.56
CA VAL A 123 -6.08 -25.92 9.48
C VAL A 123 -7.02 -24.78 9.12
N VAL A 124 -6.46 -23.57 9.02
CA VAL A 124 -7.13 -22.35 8.55
C VAL A 124 -6.74 -22.09 7.10
N ARG A 125 -7.71 -21.62 6.31
CA ARG A 125 -7.56 -21.36 4.88
C ARG A 125 -7.76 -19.89 4.54
N ILE A 126 -6.88 -19.39 3.68
CA ILE A 126 -7.07 -18.17 2.88
C ILE A 126 -6.95 -18.61 1.42
N TYR A 127 -8.07 -18.96 0.79
CA TYR A 127 -8.13 -19.52 -0.57
C TYR A 127 -7.19 -20.72 -0.79
N ASP A 128 -6.02 -20.51 -1.38
CA ASP A 128 -4.97 -21.50 -1.65
C ASP A 128 -3.74 -21.35 -0.73
N ILE A 129 -3.93 -20.76 0.45
CA ILE A 129 -2.93 -20.62 1.51
C ILE A 129 -3.48 -21.27 2.78
N PHE A 130 -2.72 -22.20 3.37
CA PHE A 130 -3.06 -22.95 4.57
C PHE A 130 -2.08 -22.63 5.71
N PHE A 131 -2.57 -22.66 6.94
CA PHE A 131 -1.73 -22.57 8.14
C PHE A 131 -2.47 -23.18 9.33
N ASP A 132 -1.70 -23.59 10.34
CA ASP A 132 -2.24 -24.17 11.57
C ASP A 132 -3.03 -23.11 12.36
N TYR A 133 -4.12 -23.50 13.01
CA TYR A 133 -4.90 -22.61 13.87
C TYR A 133 -4.05 -21.98 14.99
N ASP A 134 -3.04 -22.69 15.50
CA ASP A 134 -2.10 -22.18 16.51
C ASP A 134 -1.29 -20.98 16.02
N VAL A 135 -1.15 -20.79 14.70
CA VAL A 135 -0.52 -19.61 14.11
C VAL A 135 -1.34 -18.35 14.39
N LEU A 136 -2.68 -18.42 14.35
CA LEU A 136 -3.54 -17.30 14.74
C LEU A 136 -3.41 -16.99 16.23
N LEU A 137 -3.51 -18.04 17.06
CA LEU A 137 -3.46 -17.90 18.51
C LEU A 137 -2.13 -17.31 18.98
N SER A 138 -1.03 -17.71 18.35
CA SER A 138 0.31 -17.21 18.63
C SER A 138 0.45 -15.74 18.26
N THR A 139 -0.05 -15.33 17.09
CA THR A 139 -0.05 -13.92 16.66
C THR A 139 -0.95 -13.06 17.55
N ASP A 140 -2.13 -13.55 17.92
CA ASP A 140 -3.01 -12.85 18.87
C ASP A 140 -2.38 -12.74 20.25
N SER A 141 -1.67 -13.78 20.72
CA SER A 141 -0.92 -13.71 21.97
C SER A 141 0.20 -12.66 21.90
N PHE A 142 0.90 -12.59 20.77
CA PHE A 142 1.94 -11.59 20.56
C PHE A 142 1.36 -10.17 20.62
N PHE A 143 0.29 -9.89 19.87
CA PHE A 143 -0.35 -8.58 19.90
C PHE A 143 -0.87 -8.23 21.29
N ARG A 144 -1.57 -9.15 21.98
CA ARG A 144 -2.07 -8.91 23.35
C ARG A 144 -0.97 -8.59 24.34
N GLU A 145 0.21 -9.19 24.18
CA GLU A 145 1.34 -8.92 25.06
C GLU A 145 1.92 -7.54 24.79
N ILE A 146 2.24 -7.20 23.53
CA ILE A 146 2.89 -5.92 23.22
C ILE A 146 2.00 -4.71 23.53
N ILE A 147 0.69 -4.81 23.24
CA ILE A 147 -0.22 -3.66 23.42
C ILE A 147 -0.49 -3.34 24.89
N ARG A 148 -0.06 -4.19 25.84
CA ARG A 148 -0.11 -3.90 27.28
C ARG A 148 1.02 -2.99 27.75
N ALA A 149 2.09 -2.86 26.97
CA ALA A 149 3.21 -1.98 27.31
C ALA A 149 2.74 -0.52 27.42
N GLU A 150 3.40 0.25 28.29
CA GLU A 150 3.02 1.62 28.62
C GLU A 150 2.94 2.53 27.39
N GLU A 151 3.83 2.33 26.40
CA GLU A 151 3.85 3.10 25.15
C GLU A 151 2.62 2.88 24.23
N PHE A 152 1.73 1.93 24.55
CA PHE A 152 0.46 1.76 23.85
C PHE A 152 -0.74 2.34 24.63
N GLN A 153 -0.55 2.75 25.88
CA GLN A 153 -1.65 3.07 26.81
C GLN A 153 -2.12 4.53 26.71
N HIS A 154 -2.29 5.03 25.49
CA HIS A 154 -2.80 6.36 25.17
C HIS A 154 -3.58 6.39 23.85
N GLU A 155 -4.16 7.56 23.52
CA GLU A 155 -4.78 7.78 22.22
C GLU A 155 -3.74 8.04 21.14
N MET A 156 -3.83 7.34 20.00
CA MET A 156 -2.86 7.44 18.90
C MET A 156 -3.50 7.22 17.52
N SER A 157 -2.76 7.61 16.46
CA SER A 157 -3.06 7.22 15.08
C SER A 157 -2.75 5.74 14.84
N THR A 158 -3.29 5.16 13.76
CA THR A 158 -2.86 3.82 13.35
C THR A 158 -1.41 3.81 12.89
N ALA A 159 -0.90 4.90 12.31
CA ALA A 159 0.52 5.00 11.96
C ALA A 159 1.43 4.88 13.19
N GLU A 160 1.08 5.53 14.30
CA GLU A 160 1.84 5.39 15.54
C GLU A 160 1.74 3.97 16.08
N PHE A 161 0.52 3.41 16.17
CA PHE A 161 0.30 2.04 16.61
C PHE A 161 1.12 1.03 15.80
N HIS A 162 1.07 1.10 14.47
CA HIS A 162 1.79 0.18 13.59
C HIS A 162 3.30 0.38 13.63
N TRP A 163 3.79 1.59 13.86
CA TRP A 163 5.22 1.84 14.06
C TRP A 163 5.72 1.18 15.37
N LEU A 164 4.94 1.29 16.45
CA LEU A 164 5.24 0.59 17.70
C LEU A 164 5.20 -0.92 17.49
N CYS A 165 4.17 -1.47 16.82
CA CYS A 165 4.16 -2.89 16.46
C CYS A 165 5.40 -3.29 15.64
N GLY A 166 5.78 -2.49 14.64
CA GLY A 166 6.98 -2.70 13.83
C GLY A 166 8.27 -2.73 14.65
N LYS A 167 8.39 -1.87 15.68
CA LYS A 167 9.51 -1.89 16.64
C LYS A 167 9.61 -3.24 17.38
N TYR A 168 8.50 -3.74 17.91
CA TYR A 168 8.48 -5.03 18.62
C TYR A 168 8.71 -6.22 17.67
N ILE A 169 8.15 -6.18 16.46
CA ILE A 169 8.36 -7.23 15.45
C ILE A 169 9.83 -7.23 15.00
N ALA A 170 10.46 -6.07 14.79
CA ALA A 170 11.88 -5.98 14.44
C ALA A 170 12.79 -6.58 15.53
N GLU A 171 12.47 -6.36 16.80
CA GLU A 171 13.20 -7.00 17.91
C GLU A 171 12.95 -8.51 17.95
N ARG A 172 11.73 -8.96 17.65
CA ARG A 172 11.40 -10.37 17.55
C ARG A 172 12.16 -11.06 16.41
N GLU A 173 12.23 -10.44 15.24
CA GLU A 173 13.04 -10.90 14.11
C GLU A 173 14.51 -11.06 14.53
N ARG A 174 15.07 -10.05 15.22
CA ARG A 174 16.46 -10.09 15.72
C ARG A 174 16.70 -11.26 16.67
N VAL A 175 15.80 -11.50 17.62
CA VAL A 175 15.90 -12.62 18.59
C VAL A 175 15.80 -13.98 17.88
N LEU A 176 14.98 -14.07 16.84
CA LEU A 176 14.79 -15.31 16.07
C LEU A 176 15.83 -15.51 14.95
N GLY A 177 16.73 -14.55 14.71
CA GLY A 177 17.68 -14.60 13.60
C GLY A 177 17.02 -14.47 12.22
N LEU A 178 15.84 -13.85 12.15
CA LEU A 178 15.13 -13.56 10.93
C LEU A 178 15.56 -12.20 10.38
N THR A 179 15.43 -11.99 9.07
CA THR A 179 15.75 -10.71 8.43
C THR A 179 14.70 -10.42 7.37
N ASN A 180 14.11 -9.23 7.42
CA ASN A 180 13.21 -8.72 6.38
C ASN A 180 12.01 -9.63 6.08
N GLN A 181 11.39 -10.16 7.13
CA GLN A 181 10.23 -11.05 7.03
C GLN A 181 8.90 -10.30 7.19
N SER A 182 8.90 -9.11 7.79
CA SER A 182 7.70 -8.30 8.01
C SER A 182 7.78 -6.90 7.41
N VAL A 183 6.74 -6.51 6.67
CA VAL A 183 6.49 -5.14 6.19
C VAL A 183 6.47 -4.14 7.34
N LEU A 184 5.81 -4.44 8.46
CA LEU A 184 5.77 -3.53 9.62
C LEU A 184 7.16 -3.29 10.21
N SER A 185 7.98 -4.34 10.35
CA SER A 185 9.34 -4.23 10.87
C SER A 185 10.24 -3.39 9.94
N THR A 186 10.13 -3.58 8.63
CA THR A 186 10.87 -2.82 7.63
C THR A 186 10.40 -1.37 7.59
N ALA A 187 9.09 -1.13 7.64
CA ALA A 187 8.52 0.22 7.69
C ALA A 187 9.01 1.00 8.92
N TYR A 188 9.09 0.34 10.08
CA TYR A 188 9.71 0.91 11.29
C TYR A 188 11.18 1.30 11.06
N ARG A 189 12.01 0.38 10.55
CA ARG A 189 13.45 0.64 10.26
C ARG A 189 13.63 1.80 9.28
N CYS A 190 12.78 1.86 8.25
CA CYS A 190 12.86 2.84 7.17
C CYS A 190 12.11 4.15 7.44
N GLY A 191 11.41 4.28 8.57
CA GLY A 191 10.63 5.47 8.91
C GLY A 191 9.44 5.72 7.98
N VAL A 192 8.80 4.65 7.47
CA VAL A 192 7.62 4.71 6.60
C VAL A 192 6.36 4.57 7.45
N PRO A 193 5.45 5.56 7.49
CA PRO A 193 4.21 5.45 8.26
C PRO A 193 3.22 4.52 7.56
N VAL A 194 2.56 3.66 8.35
CA VAL A 194 1.61 2.65 7.87
C VAL A 194 0.24 2.88 8.51
N TYR A 195 -0.75 3.24 7.70
CA TYR A 195 -2.11 3.54 8.12
C TYR A 195 -3.05 2.37 7.85
N THR A 196 -4.16 2.30 8.59
CA THR A 196 -5.28 1.40 8.28
C THR A 196 -6.61 2.15 8.31
N SER A 197 -7.30 2.14 7.18
CA SER A 197 -8.54 2.89 6.98
C SER A 197 -9.75 2.32 7.74
N SER A 198 -9.67 1.09 8.22
CA SER A 198 -10.69 0.43 9.06
C SER A 198 -10.02 -0.28 10.25
N PRO A 199 -9.61 0.44 11.31
CA PRO A 199 -8.75 -0.12 12.37
C PRO A 199 -9.38 -1.30 13.14
N GLY A 200 -10.71 -1.30 13.28
CA GLY A 200 -11.46 -2.38 13.92
C GLY A 200 -11.64 -3.63 13.05
N ASP A 201 -11.34 -3.57 11.75
CA ASP A 201 -11.60 -4.64 10.78
C ASP A 201 -10.38 -5.56 10.60
N SER A 202 -9.93 -6.16 11.70
CA SER A 202 -8.87 -7.18 11.73
C SER A 202 -8.73 -7.81 13.11
N SER A 203 -8.01 -8.94 13.20
CA SER A 203 -7.62 -9.53 14.49
C SER A 203 -6.79 -8.55 15.36
N ILE A 204 -6.02 -7.64 14.77
CA ILE A 204 -5.35 -6.55 15.51
C ILE A 204 -6.39 -5.71 16.25
N GLY A 205 -7.40 -5.22 15.53
CA GLY A 205 -8.50 -4.43 16.10
C GLY A 205 -9.30 -5.19 17.16
N MET A 206 -9.53 -6.49 16.94
CA MET A 206 -10.21 -7.35 17.93
C MET A 206 -9.42 -7.46 19.24
N ASN A 207 -8.08 -7.59 19.19
CA ASN A 207 -7.23 -7.64 20.38
C ASN A 207 -7.20 -6.29 21.11
N VAL A 208 -7.20 -5.16 20.39
CA VAL A 208 -7.33 -3.82 20.98
C VAL A 208 -8.67 -3.67 21.69
N ALA A 209 -9.78 -4.05 21.06
CA ALA A 209 -11.11 -3.99 21.66
C ALA A 209 -11.23 -4.85 22.93
N ALA A 210 -10.61 -6.04 22.92
CA ALA A 210 -10.58 -6.90 24.10
C ALA A 210 -9.79 -6.27 25.26
N LEU A 211 -8.65 -5.61 24.99
CA LEU A 211 -7.87 -4.92 26.01
C LEU A 211 -8.63 -3.70 26.57
N GLU A 212 -9.38 -2.98 25.75
CA GLU A 212 -10.22 -1.87 26.20
C GLU A 212 -11.25 -2.33 27.24
N LEU A 213 -11.91 -3.47 27.02
CA LEU A 213 -12.84 -4.07 27.99
C LEU A 213 -12.16 -4.50 29.30
N GLN A 214 -10.85 -4.72 29.28
CA GLN A 214 -10.03 -5.03 30.46
C GLN A 214 -9.53 -3.77 31.20
N GLY A 215 -9.95 -2.58 30.77
CA GLY A 215 -9.53 -1.30 31.36
C GLY A 215 -8.28 -0.69 30.72
N GLY A 216 -7.85 -1.19 29.56
CA GLY A 216 -6.77 -0.60 28.77
C GLY A 216 -7.09 0.82 28.30
N LYS A 217 -6.06 1.66 28.26
CA LYS A 217 -6.17 3.09 27.89
C LYS A 217 -5.90 3.35 26.41
N ILE A 218 -5.45 2.33 25.67
CA ILE A 218 -5.26 2.41 24.22
C ILE A 218 -6.52 2.93 23.54
N ARG A 219 -6.39 3.96 22.71
CA ARG A 219 -7.47 4.45 21.84
C ARG A 219 -6.89 4.71 20.46
N ILE A 220 -7.53 4.16 19.43
CA ILE A 220 -7.16 4.45 18.05
C ILE A 220 -8.08 5.55 17.55
N ASN A 221 -7.50 6.67 17.09
CA ASN A 221 -8.25 7.82 16.58
C ASN A 221 -8.10 7.94 15.05
N PRO A 222 -9.10 7.49 14.27
CA PRO A 222 -9.06 7.58 12.80
C PRO A 222 -9.03 9.02 12.27
N SER A 223 -9.49 10.02 13.04
CA SER A 223 -9.40 11.42 12.63
C SER A 223 -7.96 11.91 12.59
N THR A 224 -7.08 11.37 13.44
CA THR A 224 -5.64 11.64 13.37
C THR A 224 -5.06 11.09 12.07
N ASP A 225 -5.45 9.88 11.65
CA ASP A 225 -5.01 9.30 10.37
C ASP A 225 -5.44 10.14 9.16
N VAL A 226 -6.69 10.61 9.15
CA VAL A 226 -7.23 11.47 8.08
C VAL A 226 -6.38 12.74 7.93
N ASN A 227 -6.05 13.39 9.05
CA ASN A 227 -5.24 14.61 9.00
C ASN A 227 -3.76 14.32 8.69
N GLU A 228 -3.17 13.25 9.23
CA GLU A 228 -1.76 12.92 8.96
C GLU A 228 -1.53 12.57 7.47
N THR A 229 -2.44 11.79 6.87
CA THR A 229 -2.35 11.45 5.44
C THR A 229 -2.56 12.66 4.54
N ALA A 230 -3.51 13.56 4.87
CA ALA A 230 -3.65 14.85 4.20
C ALA A 230 -2.38 15.71 4.36
N ALA A 231 -1.78 15.73 5.54
CA ALA A 231 -0.56 16.48 5.81
C ALA A 231 0.63 15.98 4.99
N ILE A 232 0.76 14.65 4.77
CA ILE A 232 1.79 14.07 3.90
C ILE A 232 1.67 14.61 2.47
N VAL A 233 0.46 14.61 1.92
CA VAL A 233 0.19 15.06 0.56
C VAL A 233 0.44 16.57 0.43
N LEU A 234 -0.13 17.37 1.35
CA LEU A 234 0.07 18.81 1.36
C LEU A 234 1.54 19.19 1.48
N ASN A 235 2.29 18.51 2.34
CA ASN A 235 3.73 18.74 2.51
C ASN A 235 4.52 18.45 1.22
N ALA A 236 4.19 17.37 0.51
CA ALA A 236 4.84 17.05 -0.76
C ALA A 236 4.66 18.20 -1.77
N LYS A 237 3.46 18.77 -1.85
CA LYS A 237 3.09 19.85 -2.77
C LYS A 237 3.71 21.19 -2.38
N ARG A 238 3.63 21.57 -1.11
CA ARG A 238 4.21 22.83 -0.59
C ARG A 238 5.74 22.85 -0.64
N SER A 239 6.37 21.67 -0.63
CA SER A 239 7.81 21.54 -0.83
C SER A 239 8.25 21.67 -2.31
N GLY A 240 7.33 21.98 -3.23
CA GLY A 240 7.59 22.04 -4.67
C GLY A 240 7.68 20.67 -5.36
N GLY A 241 7.29 19.60 -4.65
CA GLY A 241 7.28 18.23 -5.15
C GLY A 241 5.90 17.78 -5.63
N LYS A 242 5.78 16.47 -5.84
CA LYS A 242 4.57 15.82 -6.38
C LYS A 242 4.11 14.68 -5.48
N SER A 243 2.82 14.34 -5.56
CA SER A 243 2.24 13.17 -4.90
C SER A 243 1.82 12.11 -5.92
N ALA A 244 2.07 10.85 -5.60
CA ALA A 244 1.73 9.73 -6.44
C ALA A 244 1.20 8.57 -5.61
N ILE A 245 0.17 7.86 -6.08
CA ILE A 245 -0.38 6.69 -5.40
C ILE A 245 -0.31 5.46 -6.28
N PHE A 246 0.32 4.39 -5.76
CA PHE A 246 0.27 3.05 -6.32
C PHE A 246 -0.75 2.21 -5.52
N ILE A 247 -1.79 1.73 -6.19
CA ILE A 247 -2.92 1.01 -5.62
C ILE A 247 -2.85 -0.45 -6.04
N CYS A 248 -2.66 -1.34 -5.08
CA CYS A 248 -2.83 -2.78 -5.25
C CYS A 248 -4.23 -3.19 -4.75
N GLY A 249 -5.14 -3.40 -5.69
CA GLY A 249 -6.56 -3.71 -5.47
C GLY A 249 -7.46 -2.47 -5.47
N GLY A 250 -8.26 -2.33 -4.42
CA GLY A 250 -9.29 -1.29 -4.30
C GLY A 250 -9.74 -1.09 -2.86
N GLY A 251 -11.06 -0.98 -2.65
CA GLY A 251 -11.67 -0.95 -1.32
C GLY A 251 -11.28 0.26 -0.47
N SER A 252 -11.39 0.09 0.85
CA SER A 252 -11.17 1.16 1.83
C SER A 252 -9.76 1.80 1.71
N PRO A 253 -8.65 1.04 1.57
CA PRO A 253 -7.32 1.63 1.37
C PRO A 253 -7.20 2.58 0.17
N LYS A 254 -7.77 2.21 -0.99
CA LYS A 254 -7.81 3.07 -2.18
C LYS A 254 -8.52 4.38 -1.88
N ASN A 255 -9.73 4.34 -1.29
CA ASN A 255 -10.46 5.58 -1.04
C ASN A 255 -9.82 6.43 0.04
N PHE A 256 -9.27 5.81 1.09
CA PHE A 256 -8.59 6.54 2.15
C PHE A 256 -7.35 7.29 1.62
N ALA A 257 -6.63 6.72 0.65
CA ALA A 257 -5.51 7.41 0.00
C ALA A 257 -5.95 8.58 -0.87
N LEU A 258 -7.10 8.46 -1.55
CA LEU A 258 -7.58 9.48 -2.48
C LEU A 258 -8.39 10.58 -1.78
N GLN A 259 -9.00 10.30 -0.62
CA GLN A 259 -9.80 11.29 0.11
C GLN A 259 -8.95 12.36 0.81
N THR A 260 -7.61 12.21 0.81
CA THR A 260 -6.69 13.28 1.23
C THR A 260 -6.99 14.58 0.49
N GLU A 261 -7.37 14.48 -0.78
CA GLU A 261 -7.65 15.62 -1.66
C GLU A 261 -8.94 16.36 -1.27
N PRO A 262 -10.12 15.71 -1.19
CA PRO A 262 -11.30 16.30 -0.57
C PRO A 262 -11.07 16.84 0.84
N GLN A 263 -10.25 16.16 1.66
CA GLN A 263 -9.93 16.66 3.00
C GLN A 263 -9.20 18.00 2.94
N ILE A 264 -8.20 18.15 2.07
CA ILE A 264 -7.44 19.40 1.91
C ILE A 264 -8.31 20.49 1.27
N GLN A 265 -8.89 20.19 0.10
CA GLN A 265 -9.53 21.18 -0.77
C GLN A 265 -10.94 21.53 -0.30
N GLU A 266 -11.75 20.54 0.05
CA GLU A 266 -13.18 20.73 0.35
C GLU A 266 -13.41 20.87 1.86
N VAL A 267 -12.85 20.00 2.69
CA VAL A 267 -13.15 20.05 4.13
C VAL A 267 -12.37 21.18 4.80
N LEU A 268 -11.08 21.28 4.54
CA LEU A 268 -10.20 22.30 5.13
C LEU A 268 -10.13 23.59 4.30
N GLY A 269 -10.62 23.60 3.06
CA GLY A 269 -10.60 24.81 2.22
C GLY A 269 -9.20 25.32 1.88
N ILE A 270 -8.20 24.43 1.83
CA ILE A 270 -6.82 24.76 1.48
C ILE A 270 -6.64 24.60 -0.03
N GLU A 271 -6.15 25.64 -0.70
CA GLU A 271 -5.90 25.58 -2.14
C GLU A 271 -4.77 24.58 -2.46
N GLU A 272 -5.13 23.55 -3.21
CA GLU A 272 -4.26 22.43 -3.59
C GLU A 272 -4.86 21.75 -4.82
N LYS A 273 -4.03 20.99 -5.56
CA LYS A 273 -4.45 20.19 -6.69
C LYS A 273 -4.18 18.71 -6.41
N GLY A 274 -5.15 17.87 -6.76
CA GLY A 274 -5.12 16.40 -6.71
C GLY A 274 -3.77 15.70 -6.95
N HIS A 275 -3.70 14.41 -6.60
CA HIS A 275 -2.51 13.59 -6.87
C HIS A 275 -2.02 13.71 -8.32
N ASP A 276 -0.70 13.84 -8.49
CA ASP A 276 -0.08 14.03 -9.80
C ASP A 276 -0.04 12.76 -10.63
N MET A 277 -0.01 11.60 -9.97
CA MET A 277 0.13 10.30 -10.63
C MET A 277 -0.67 9.24 -9.93
N PHE A 278 -1.27 8.36 -10.73
CA PHE A 278 -2.15 7.31 -10.27
C PHE A 278 -1.82 6.02 -11.00
N LEU A 279 -1.41 5.00 -10.26
CA LEU A 279 -1.25 3.64 -10.79
C LEU A 279 -2.15 2.72 -9.99
N GLN A 280 -3.07 2.04 -10.66
CA GLN A 280 -3.93 1.03 -10.05
C GLN A 280 -3.76 -0.32 -10.75
N VAL A 281 -3.61 -1.36 -9.95
CA VAL A 281 -3.79 -2.75 -10.33
C VAL A 281 -5.06 -3.26 -9.66
N THR A 282 -6.03 -3.77 -10.42
CA THR A 282 -7.31 -4.22 -9.86
C THR A 282 -7.96 -5.28 -10.74
N ASP A 283 -8.73 -6.18 -10.15
CA ASP A 283 -9.64 -7.10 -10.85
C ASP A 283 -11.09 -6.57 -10.89
N ALA A 284 -11.37 -5.52 -10.11
CA ALA A 284 -12.72 -4.98 -9.96
C ALA A 284 -13.16 -4.23 -11.21
N ARG A 285 -14.37 -4.56 -11.69
CA ARG A 285 -14.97 -3.92 -12.85
C ARG A 285 -15.72 -2.63 -12.46
N PRO A 286 -15.65 -1.57 -13.29
CA PRO A 286 -16.29 -0.29 -13.01
C PRO A 286 -17.83 -0.33 -13.03
N ASP A 287 -18.43 -1.20 -13.85
CA ASP A 287 -19.89 -1.26 -14.08
C ASP A 287 -20.71 -1.67 -12.85
N THR A 288 -20.06 -2.30 -11.88
CA THR A 288 -20.71 -2.76 -10.64
C THR A 288 -20.95 -1.64 -9.61
N GLY A 289 -20.47 -0.42 -9.87
CA GLY A 289 -20.62 0.72 -8.97
C GLY A 289 -19.75 0.66 -7.71
N GLY A 290 -18.86 -0.34 -7.62
CA GLY A 290 -17.92 -0.48 -6.52
C GLY A 290 -16.72 0.45 -6.65
N LEU A 291 -16.37 1.11 -5.56
CA LEU A 291 -15.18 1.97 -5.42
C LEU A 291 -13.87 1.33 -5.93
N SER A 292 -13.73 0.01 -5.76
CA SER A 292 -12.57 -0.74 -6.25
C SER A 292 -12.37 -0.63 -7.76
N GLY A 293 -13.45 -0.56 -8.54
CA GLY A 293 -13.43 -0.42 -9.99
C GLY A 293 -13.49 1.03 -10.50
N ALA A 294 -13.74 2.02 -9.62
CA ALA A 294 -13.89 3.42 -10.01
C ALA A 294 -12.67 3.94 -10.78
N THR A 295 -12.91 4.56 -11.93
CA THR A 295 -11.86 4.91 -12.88
C THR A 295 -11.13 6.21 -12.50
N PRO A 296 -9.91 6.45 -13.00
CA PRO A 296 -9.22 7.73 -12.80
C PRO A 296 -10.03 8.92 -13.33
N SER A 297 -10.77 8.75 -14.43
CA SER A 297 -11.64 9.81 -14.97
C SER A 297 -12.76 10.18 -14.02
N GLU A 298 -13.32 9.21 -13.29
CA GLU A 298 -14.26 9.49 -12.21
C GLU A 298 -13.54 10.20 -11.05
N ALA A 299 -12.35 9.75 -10.66
CA ALA A 299 -11.58 10.39 -9.59
C ALA A 299 -11.23 11.87 -9.88
N VAL A 300 -11.07 12.26 -11.15
CA VAL A 300 -10.86 13.66 -11.57
C VAL A 300 -12.09 14.53 -11.24
N SER A 301 -13.32 14.03 -11.42
CA SER A 301 -14.52 14.82 -11.10
C SER A 301 -14.67 15.11 -9.61
N TRP A 302 -13.98 14.34 -8.77
CA TRP A 302 -13.90 14.52 -7.32
C TRP A 302 -12.67 15.30 -6.86
N GLY A 303 -11.90 15.90 -7.78
CA GLY A 303 -10.66 16.62 -7.46
C GLY A 303 -9.51 15.74 -6.93
N LYS A 304 -9.66 14.41 -6.97
CA LYS A 304 -8.69 13.44 -6.41
C LYS A 304 -7.43 13.28 -7.27
N ILE A 305 -7.50 13.67 -8.54
CA ILE A 305 -6.40 13.62 -9.52
C ILE A 305 -6.38 14.96 -10.25
N ASP A 306 -5.20 15.55 -10.43
CA ASP A 306 -5.05 16.77 -11.24
C ASP A 306 -5.50 16.51 -12.70
N PRO A 307 -6.49 17.26 -13.23
CA PRO A 307 -6.95 17.12 -14.62
C PRO A 307 -5.83 17.20 -15.67
N ASP A 308 -4.80 18.02 -15.42
CA ASP A 308 -3.67 18.19 -16.34
C ASP A 308 -2.73 16.95 -16.35
N GLN A 309 -2.88 16.06 -15.36
CA GLN A 309 -2.08 14.86 -15.18
C GLN A 309 -2.79 13.56 -15.60
N LEU A 310 -3.91 13.64 -16.32
CA LEU A 310 -4.58 12.46 -16.91
C LEU A 310 -3.62 11.49 -17.66
N PRO A 311 -2.60 11.94 -18.41
CA PRO A 311 -1.60 11.05 -19.01
C PRO A 311 -0.73 10.27 -17.99
N GLY A 312 -0.71 10.69 -16.72
CA GLY A 312 -0.07 10.04 -15.58
C GLY A 312 -0.98 9.06 -14.83
N THR A 313 -2.08 8.62 -15.44
CA THR A 313 -3.01 7.66 -14.83
C THR A 313 -3.02 6.33 -15.56
N VAL A 314 -2.75 5.24 -14.84
CA VAL A 314 -2.78 3.89 -15.38
C VAL A 314 -3.61 2.95 -14.50
N VAL A 315 -4.67 2.38 -15.08
CA VAL A 315 -5.34 1.18 -14.53
C VAL A 315 -4.90 -0.06 -15.30
N CYS A 316 -4.51 -1.11 -14.58
CA CYS A 316 -4.22 -2.45 -15.07
C CYS A 316 -5.29 -3.41 -14.53
N TYR A 317 -6.08 -4.01 -15.42
CA TYR A 317 -7.06 -5.03 -15.02
C TYR A 317 -6.39 -6.40 -14.91
N VAL A 318 -5.75 -6.67 -13.78
CA VAL A 318 -4.95 -7.87 -13.50
C VAL A 318 -4.83 -8.06 -11.99
N ASP A 319 -4.60 -9.30 -11.55
CA ASP A 319 -4.36 -9.62 -10.14
C ASP A 319 -3.07 -8.95 -9.62
N SER A 320 -3.12 -8.42 -8.40
CA SER A 320 -1.96 -7.82 -7.73
C SER A 320 -0.83 -8.82 -7.48
N THR A 321 -1.14 -10.10 -7.27
CA THR A 321 -0.16 -11.20 -7.14
C THR A 321 0.65 -11.43 -8.41
N VAL A 322 0.13 -11.02 -9.58
CA VAL A 322 0.87 -11.06 -10.85
C VAL A 322 1.61 -9.75 -11.11
N ALA A 323 0.92 -8.62 -10.98
CA ALA A 323 1.47 -7.33 -11.39
C ALA A 323 2.52 -6.79 -10.42
N LEU A 324 2.29 -6.89 -9.11
CA LEU A 324 3.15 -6.26 -8.11
C LEU A 324 4.60 -6.80 -8.16
N PRO A 325 4.84 -8.13 -8.24
CA PRO A 325 6.20 -8.64 -8.41
C PRO A 325 6.86 -8.19 -9.72
N LEU A 326 6.11 -8.15 -10.83
CA LEU A 326 6.62 -7.72 -12.13
C LEU A 326 7.00 -6.24 -12.16
N ILE A 327 6.14 -5.37 -11.60
CA ILE A 327 6.40 -3.93 -11.47
C ILE A 327 7.59 -3.69 -10.53
N THR A 328 7.67 -4.42 -9.42
CA THR A 328 8.77 -4.30 -8.45
C THR A 328 10.11 -4.66 -9.09
N ALA A 329 10.21 -5.83 -9.71
CA ALA A 329 11.43 -6.27 -10.37
C ALA A 329 11.80 -5.37 -11.55
N TYR A 330 10.83 -4.84 -12.30
CA TYR A 330 11.07 -3.85 -13.34
C TYR A 330 11.64 -2.53 -12.78
N ALA A 331 11.06 -2.01 -11.70
CA ALA A 331 11.49 -0.77 -11.06
C ALA A 331 12.91 -0.90 -10.47
N LEU A 332 13.19 -1.96 -9.73
CA LEU A 332 14.51 -2.24 -9.16
C LEU A 332 15.58 -2.44 -10.24
N ALA A 333 15.21 -2.98 -11.41
CA ALA A 333 16.13 -3.12 -12.53
C ALA A 333 16.40 -1.79 -13.27
N LYS A 334 15.47 -0.83 -13.22
CA LYS A 334 15.56 0.44 -13.97
C LYS A 334 16.00 1.64 -13.13
N ARG A 335 15.82 1.60 -11.82
CA ARG A 335 16.07 2.74 -10.93
C ARG A 335 17.00 2.33 -9.80
N ALA A 336 17.97 3.19 -9.51
CA ALA A 336 18.76 3.07 -8.28
C ALA A 336 17.87 3.40 -7.07
N PRO A 337 18.16 2.82 -5.89
CA PRO A 337 17.51 3.21 -4.64
C PRO A 337 17.56 4.72 -4.41
N ARG A 338 16.46 5.29 -3.89
CA ARG A 338 16.36 6.70 -3.49
C ARG A 338 16.65 6.84 -1.98
N PRO A 339 17.13 8.00 -1.52
CA PRO A 339 17.19 8.29 -0.09
C PRO A 339 15.81 8.13 0.57
N LEU A 340 15.76 7.44 1.71
CA LEU A 340 14.52 7.27 2.48
C LEU A 340 14.02 8.63 2.97
N LYS A 341 12.76 8.99 2.66
CA LYS A 341 12.17 10.26 3.14
C LYS A 341 11.89 10.28 4.64
N ARG A 342 11.74 9.09 5.23
CA ARG A 342 11.46 8.84 6.65
C ARG A 342 10.27 9.66 7.17
N LEU A 343 9.15 9.60 6.45
CA LEU A 343 7.97 10.44 6.73
C LEU A 343 7.39 10.26 8.13
N TYR A 344 7.57 9.09 8.76
CA TYR A 344 7.14 8.84 10.13
C TYR A 344 7.80 9.82 11.12
N ASP A 345 9.10 10.09 10.93
CA ASP A 345 9.88 10.96 11.80
C ASP A 345 9.46 12.45 11.66
N LYS A 346 8.76 12.78 10.57
CA LYS A 346 8.33 14.14 10.21
C LYS A 346 6.83 14.40 10.39
N ARG A 347 6.08 13.45 10.96
CA ARG A 347 4.61 13.57 11.12
C ARG A 347 4.20 14.84 11.84
N GLY A 348 4.91 15.19 12.93
CA GLY A 348 4.65 16.42 13.69
C GLY A 348 4.85 17.69 12.85
N GLU A 349 5.92 17.77 12.06
CA GLU A 349 6.21 18.90 11.17
C GLU A 349 5.12 19.05 10.10
N MET A 350 4.73 17.95 9.45
CA MET A 350 3.69 17.96 8.42
C MET A 350 2.33 18.34 9.01
N MET A 351 2.00 17.86 10.20
CA MET A 351 0.77 18.23 10.91
C MET A 351 0.74 19.71 11.29
N ASN A 352 1.88 20.29 11.68
CA ASN A 352 1.98 21.72 11.95
C ASN A 352 1.77 22.54 10.67
N LEU A 353 2.32 22.10 9.54
CA LEU A 353 2.06 22.72 8.24
C LEU A 353 0.56 22.68 7.91
N LEU A 354 -0.09 21.51 7.99
CA LEU A 354 -1.52 21.36 7.71
C LEU A 354 -2.37 22.30 8.58
N LYS A 355 -2.10 22.33 9.89
CA LYS A 355 -2.76 23.26 10.81
C LYS A 355 -2.56 24.70 10.35
N SER A 356 -1.31 25.12 10.12
CA SER A 356 -1.00 26.51 9.74
C SER A 356 -1.67 26.95 8.43
N GLU A 357 -1.84 26.04 7.46
CA GLU A 357 -2.54 26.32 6.21
C GLU A 357 -4.06 26.38 6.43
N TYR A 358 -4.60 25.50 7.28
CA TYR A 358 -6.01 25.56 7.65
C TYR A 358 -6.36 26.85 8.40
N GLU A 359 -5.47 27.34 9.27
CA GLU A 359 -5.69 28.62 9.98
C GLU A 359 -5.78 29.83 9.05
N LYS A 360 -5.18 29.75 7.85
CA LYS A 360 -5.26 30.78 6.81
C LYS A 360 -6.47 30.60 5.89
N SER A 361 -7.14 29.45 5.93
CA SER A 361 -8.30 29.17 5.09
C SER A 361 -9.51 29.96 5.55
N GLU A 362 -10.33 30.40 4.58
CA GLU A 362 -11.59 31.11 4.82
C GLU A 362 -12.69 30.22 5.44
N ARG A 363 -12.45 28.90 5.59
CA ARG A 363 -13.42 27.92 6.14
C ARG A 363 -13.26 27.65 7.64
N ARG A 364 -12.46 28.43 8.38
CA ARG A 364 -12.31 28.27 9.84
C ARG A 364 -13.44 28.92 10.65
#